data_AF-A0A4Y2QBZ5-F1
#
_entry.id   AF-A0A4Y2QBZ5-F1
#
_cell.length_a   1.000
_cell.length_b   1.000
_cell.length_c   1.000
_cell.angle_alpha   90.00
_cell.angle_beta   90.00
_cell.angle_gamma   90.00
#
_symmetry.space_group_name_H-M   'P 1'
#
loop_
_entity.id
_entity.type
_entity.pdbx_description
1 polymer ?
#
loop_
_entity_poly.entity_id
_entity_poly.type
_entity_poly.pdbx_seq_one_letter_code
_entity_poly.pdbx_strand_id
1 'polypeptide(L)'
;MNLEIVLWIILESFELQVTLPRPNLTEERLRKAEKRMKRERILQMLQIIWMHIDCRYHHCTEATSEALRLIWCSVPDAYISFKEINRVFRGIFRAEELRNIYGFYAKAVGEFSESVEPRSLQHLCRSIIRSTLRENKVWIPEGLRQTCLPKAIESFLNLEKVFITSNEFAL
;
A
#
# COMPACT_ATOMS: atom_id res chain seq x y z
N MET A 1 2.82 -2.46 -14.37
CA MET A 1 3.82 -2.65 -13.29
C MET A 1 3.58 -4.02 -12.68
N ASN A 2 4.52 -4.94 -12.90
CA ASN A 2 4.36 -6.37 -12.64
C ASN A 2 4.33 -6.63 -11.13
N LEU A 3 3.43 -7.48 -10.62
CA LEU A 3 3.50 -7.91 -9.21
C LEU A 3 4.80 -8.65 -8.92
N GLU A 4 5.43 -9.25 -9.94
CA GLU A 4 6.80 -9.76 -9.82
C GLU A 4 7.86 -8.67 -9.79
N ILE A 5 7.64 -7.48 -10.37
CA ILE A 5 8.53 -6.31 -10.22
C ILE A 5 8.28 -5.65 -8.88
N VAL A 6 7.05 -5.66 -8.35
CA VAL A 6 6.77 -5.18 -7.00
C VAL A 6 7.28 -6.17 -5.96
N LEU A 7 7.16 -7.48 -6.18
CA LEU A 7 7.81 -8.50 -5.35
C LEU A 7 9.33 -8.44 -5.53
N TRP A 8 9.86 -8.20 -6.74
CA TRP A 8 11.29 -7.99 -6.97
C TRP A 8 11.76 -6.74 -6.26
N ILE A 9 11.07 -5.60 -6.37
CA ILE A 9 11.41 -4.40 -5.61
C ILE A 9 11.30 -4.69 -4.12
N ILE A 10 10.26 -5.38 -3.65
CA ILE A 10 10.14 -5.76 -2.23
C ILE A 10 11.25 -6.71 -1.80
N LEU A 11 11.67 -7.67 -2.63
CA LEU A 11 12.73 -8.67 -2.39
C LEU A 11 14.14 -8.11 -2.58
N GLU A 12 14.34 -7.20 -3.51
CA GLU A 12 15.59 -6.49 -3.82
C GLU A 12 15.79 -5.37 -2.78
N SER A 13 14.72 -4.72 -2.31
CA SER A 13 14.70 -3.94 -1.06
C SER A 13 14.88 -4.82 0.18
N PHE A 14 14.52 -6.12 0.13
CA PHE A 14 14.80 -7.10 1.18
C PHE A 14 16.26 -7.59 1.13
N GLU A 15 16.91 -7.64 -0.03
CA GLU A 15 18.33 -7.98 -0.18
C GLU A 15 19.24 -6.77 0.09
N LEU A 16 18.77 -5.55 -0.16
CA LEU A 16 19.40 -4.30 0.29
C LEU A 16 19.36 -4.10 1.83
N GLN A 17 18.81 -5.06 2.59
CA GLN A 17 18.76 -5.08 4.07
C GLN A 17 20.11 -5.07 4.78
N VAL A 18 21.23 -4.98 4.07
CA VAL A 18 22.56 -5.02 4.67
C VAL A 18 23.01 -3.67 5.25
N THR A 19 22.41 -2.54 4.85
CA THR A 19 22.94 -1.21 5.22
C THR A 19 21.99 -0.27 5.99
N LEU A 20 20.68 -0.56 6.06
CA LEU A 20 19.74 0.30 6.80
C LEU A 20 19.71 -0.06 8.29
N PRO A 21 19.70 0.93 9.20
CA PRO A 21 19.52 0.67 10.63
C PRO A 21 18.15 0.04 10.85
N ARG A 22 18.16 -1.27 11.14
CA ARG A 22 16.94 -2.03 11.40
C ARG A 22 16.24 -1.42 12.63
N PRO A 23 14.94 -1.09 12.56
CA PRO A 23 14.21 -0.76 13.76
C PRO A 23 14.34 -1.94 14.75
N ASN A 24 14.42 -1.64 16.05
CA ASN A 24 14.63 -2.64 17.12
C ASN A 24 13.39 -3.54 17.28
N LEU A 25 13.21 -4.42 16.30
CA LEU A 25 12.14 -5.38 16.12
C LEU A 25 12.69 -6.75 16.53
N THR A 26 12.54 -7.06 17.81
CA THR A 26 12.87 -8.40 18.31
C THR A 26 11.77 -9.39 17.94
N GLU A 27 12.17 -10.64 17.69
CA GLU A 27 11.27 -11.78 17.43
C GLU A 27 10.17 -11.92 18.51
N GLU A 28 10.50 -11.65 19.77
CA GLU A 28 9.55 -11.67 20.87
C GLU A 28 8.43 -10.62 20.72
N ARG A 29 8.75 -9.43 20.21
CA ARG A 29 7.76 -8.37 19.95
C ARG A 29 6.86 -8.72 18.79
N LEU A 30 7.39 -9.36 17.74
CA LEU A 30 6.60 -9.88 16.61
C LEU A 30 5.62 -10.96 17.09
N ARG A 31 6.10 -11.95 17.84
CA ARG A 31 5.24 -13.00 18.43
C ARG A 31 4.14 -12.42 19.33
N LYS A 32 4.43 -11.36 20.09
CA LYS A 32 3.42 -10.67 20.92
C LYS A 32 2.36 -9.96 20.08
N ALA A 33 2.74 -9.39 18.94
CA ALA A 33 1.81 -8.79 17.99
C ALA A 33 0.95 -9.86 17.30
N GLU A 34 1.54 -11.00 16.91
CA GLU A 34 0.84 -12.12 16.29
C GLU A 34 -0.25 -12.72 17.18
N LYS A 35 -0.09 -12.68 18.51
CA LYS A 35 -1.15 -13.05 19.47
C LYS A 35 -2.41 -12.19 19.38
N ARG A 36 -2.34 -11.03 18.74
CA ARG A 36 -3.39 -9.99 18.74
C ARG A 36 -3.88 -9.62 17.35
N MET A 37 -3.16 -10.02 16.32
CA MET A 37 -3.38 -9.62 14.94
C MET A 37 -2.76 -10.65 14.00
N LYS A 38 -3.38 -10.84 12.83
CA LYS A 38 -2.85 -11.74 11.80
C LYS A 38 -1.44 -11.31 11.35
N ARG A 39 -0.59 -12.29 11.08
CA ARG A 39 0.80 -12.05 10.67
C ARG A 39 0.89 -11.20 9.40
N GLU A 40 0.01 -11.43 8.45
CA GLU A 40 -0.08 -10.69 7.18
C GLU A 40 -0.29 -9.19 7.44
N ARG A 41 -1.14 -8.85 8.41
CA ARG A 41 -1.44 -7.46 8.77
C ARG A 41 -0.25 -6.76 9.43
N ILE A 42 0.55 -7.50 10.21
CA ILE A 42 1.80 -6.99 10.79
C ILE A 42 2.84 -6.75 9.69
N LEU A 43 2.94 -7.67 8.72
CA LEU A 43 3.84 -7.51 7.57
C LEU A 43 3.48 -6.29 6.72
N GLN A 44 2.18 -6.01 6.52
CA GLN A 44 1.72 -4.79 5.85
C GLN A 44 2.15 -3.51 6.58
N MET A 45 2.07 -3.48 7.91
CA MET A 45 2.57 -2.34 8.69
C MET A 45 4.08 -2.19 8.58
N LEU A 46 4.81 -3.29 8.61
CA LEU A 46 6.26 -3.28 8.42
C LEU A 46 6.63 -2.75 7.04
N GLN A 47 5.93 -3.16 6.00
CA GLN A 47 6.14 -2.64 4.64
C GLN A 47 6.02 -1.12 4.59
N ILE A 48 5.00 -0.54 5.23
CA ILE A 48 4.83 0.92 5.32
C ILE A 48 6.04 1.57 6.02
N ILE A 49 6.45 1.02 7.17
CA ILE A 49 7.57 1.51 7.97
C ILE A 49 8.86 1.48 7.14
N TRP A 50 9.12 0.37 6.46
CA TRP A 50 10.30 0.20 5.61
C TRP A 50 10.32 1.18 4.46
N MET A 51 9.21 1.32 3.73
CA MET A 51 9.11 2.30 2.64
C MET A 51 9.31 3.73 3.13
N HIS A 52 8.84 4.08 4.34
CA HIS A 52 9.10 5.39 4.93
C HIS A 52 10.60 5.61 5.26
N ILE A 53 11.25 4.62 5.87
CA ILE A 53 12.68 4.69 6.21
C ILE A 53 13.53 4.82 4.95
N ASP A 54 13.26 3.96 3.95
CA ASP A 54 13.91 3.96 2.65
C ASP A 54 13.74 5.31 1.93
N CYS A 55 12.51 5.83 1.89
CA CYS A 55 12.19 7.15 1.36
C CYS A 55 13.01 8.27 2.02
N ARG A 56 13.18 8.22 3.36
CA ARG A 56 13.95 9.24 4.09
C ARG A 56 15.44 9.12 3.83
N TYR A 57 15.94 7.90 3.65
CA TYR A 57 17.35 7.64 3.38
C TYR A 57 17.76 8.04 1.96
N HIS A 58 16.93 7.73 0.96
CA HIS A 58 17.20 8.00 -0.46
C HIS A 58 16.64 9.34 -0.96
N HIS A 59 15.88 10.07 -0.14
CA HIS A 59 15.20 11.31 -0.50
C HIS A 59 14.20 11.18 -1.68
N CYS A 60 13.72 9.98 -2.00
CA CYS A 60 12.86 9.68 -3.15
C CYS A 60 11.34 9.75 -2.84
N THR A 61 10.89 10.86 -2.24
CA THR A 61 9.54 10.96 -1.66
C THR A 61 8.39 10.67 -2.62
N GLU A 62 8.44 11.20 -3.85
CA GLU A 62 7.34 11.04 -4.80
C GLU A 62 7.26 9.62 -5.36
N ALA A 63 8.39 9.05 -5.76
CA ALA A 63 8.45 7.69 -6.31
C ALA A 63 8.02 6.65 -5.26
N THR A 64 8.52 6.77 -4.02
CA THR A 64 8.15 5.84 -2.95
C THR A 64 6.69 6.01 -2.53
N SER A 65 6.18 7.25 -2.49
CA SER A 65 4.75 7.51 -2.25
C SER A 65 3.88 6.91 -3.35
N GLU A 66 4.29 7.01 -4.62
CA GLU A 66 3.54 6.45 -5.74
C GLU A 66 3.56 4.92 -5.75
N ALA A 67 4.72 4.32 -5.46
CA ALA A 67 4.82 2.87 -5.28
C ALA A 67 3.90 2.39 -4.14
N LEU A 68 3.89 3.10 -3.01
CA LEU A 68 3.04 2.78 -1.87
C LEU A 68 1.55 2.88 -2.26
N ARG A 69 1.16 3.93 -2.98
CA ARG A 69 -0.20 4.07 -3.53
C ARG A 69 -0.58 2.88 -4.39
N LEU A 70 0.27 2.49 -5.35
CA LEU A 70 0.00 1.39 -6.28
C LEU A 70 -0.12 0.03 -5.58
N ILE A 71 0.71 -0.22 -4.57
CA ILE A 71 0.63 -1.40 -3.71
C ILE A 71 -0.72 -1.44 -2.99
N TRP A 72 -1.09 -0.37 -2.29
CA TRP A 72 -2.34 -0.30 -1.53
C TRP A 72 -3.61 -0.15 -2.39
N CYS A 73 -3.46 0.23 -3.66
CA CYS A 73 -4.54 0.14 -4.65
C CYS A 73 -4.77 -1.30 -5.14
N SER A 74 -3.84 -2.23 -4.90
CA SER A 74 -3.92 -3.63 -5.31
C SER A 74 -4.29 -4.59 -4.18
N VAL A 75 -4.24 -4.13 -2.92
CA VAL A 75 -4.55 -4.92 -1.73
C VAL A 75 -6.02 -4.71 -1.33
N PRO A 76 -6.85 -5.77 -1.25
CA PRO A 76 -8.27 -5.63 -0.91
C PRO A 76 -8.53 -5.35 0.58
N ASP A 77 -7.50 -5.49 1.42
CA ASP A 77 -7.62 -5.29 2.86
C ASP A 77 -7.98 -3.86 3.23
N ALA A 78 -8.63 -3.71 4.39
CA ALA A 78 -8.90 -2.41 5.00
C ALA A 78 -7.62 -1.58 5.12
N TYR A 79 -7.73 -0.26 5.01
CA TYR A 79 -6.58 0.59 5.29
C TYR A 79 -6.07 0.40 6.72
N ILE A 80 -4.76 0.53 6.91
CA ILE A 80 -4.17 0.54 8.25
C ILE A 80 -4.57 1.84 8.95
N SER A 81 -5.11 1.73 10.16
CA SER A 81 -5.42 2.90 10.99
C SER A 81 -4.23 3.33 11.83
N PHE A 82 -4.21 4.60 12.24
CA PHE A 82 -3.18 5.06 13.19
C PHE A 82 -3.25 4.31 14.52
N LYS A 83 -4.45 3.94 14.99
CA LYS A 83 -4.63 3.17 16.22
C LYS A 83 -3.97 1.80 16.12
N GLU A 84 -4.09 1.13 14.97
CA GLU A 84 -3.44 -0.15 14.72
C GLU A 84 -1.92 -0.04 14.78
N ILE A 85 -1.32 0.88 13.99
CA ILE A 85 0.14 0.99 13.91
C ILE A 85 0.72 1.43 15.26
N ASN A 86 0.08 2.37 15.96
CA ASN A 86 0.49 2.81 17.29
C ASN A 86 0.38 1.66 18.30
N ARG A 87 -0.66 0.83 18.24
CA ARG A 87 -0.82 -0.28 19.18
C ARG A 87 0.29 -1.32 19.06
N VAL A 88 0.76 -1.59 17.84
CA VAL A 88 1.81 -2.59 17.58
C VAL A 88 3.20 -2.03 17.85
N PHE A 89 3.46 -0.79 17.43
CA PHE A 89 4.81 -0.22 17.39
C PHE A 89 5.11 0.82 18.48
N ARG A 90 4.18 1.09 19.40
CA ARG A 90 4.45 1.93 20.58
C ARG A 90 5.58 1.32 21.40
N GLY A 91 6.56 2.15 21.75
CA GLY A 91 7.76 1.72 22.49
C GLY A 91 8.84 1.05 21.62
N ILE A 92 8.62 0.94 20.31
CA ILE A 92 9.68 0.73 19.31
C ILE A 92 10.09 2.09 18.74
N PHE A 93 9.11 2.88 18.31
CA PHE A 93 9.30 4.22 17.75
C PHE A 93 8.78 5.29 18.70
N ARG A 94 9.32 6.50 18.57
CA ARG A 94 8.76 7.68 19.24
C ARG A 94 7.38 8.01 18.67
N ALA A 95 6.53 8.64 19.47
CA ALA A 95 5.16 8.98 19.05
C ALA A 95 5.14 9.89 17.80
N GLU A 96 6.08 10.82 17.70
CA GLU A 96 6.25 11.70 16.53
C GLU A 96 6.67 10.92 15.28
N GLU A 97 7.60 9.97 15.41
CA GLU A 97 8.03 9.11 14.31
C GLU A 97 6.88 8.26 13.76
N LEU A 98 6.07 7.65 14.64
CA LEU A 98 4.88 6.91 14.22
C LEU A 98 3.87 7.81 13.50
N ARG A 99 3.72 9.05 13.95
CA ARG A 99 2.82 10.02 13.32
C ARG A 99 3.33 10.42 11.94
N ASN A 100 4.64 10.56 11.75
CA ASN A 100 5.28 10.84 10.46
C ASN A 100 5.17 9.66 9.49
N ILE A 101 5.41 8.43 9.97
CA ILE A 101 5.24 7.20 9.19
C ILE A 101 3.79 7.07 8.72
N TYR A 102 2.84 7.25 9.64
CA TYR A 102 1.43 7.18 9.31
C TYR A 102 1.00 8.30 8.36
N GLY A 103 1.48 9.54 8.56
CA GLY A 103 1.20 10.67 7.68
C GLY A 103 1.71 10.43 6.26
N PHE A 104 2.90 9.83 6.11
CA PHE A 104 3.43 9.41 4.81
C PHE A 104 2.51 8.40 4.13
N TYR A 105 2.07 7.37 4.85
CA TYR A 105 1.14 6.38 4.35
C TYR A 105 -0.21 6.98 3.96
N ALA A 106 -0.86 7.71 4.86
CA ALA A 106 -2.17 8.32 4.66
C ALA A 106 -2.16 9.27 3.46
N LYS A 107 -1.09 10.05 3.30
CA LYS A 107 -0.89 10.93 2.13
C LYS A 107 -0.77 10.12 0.83
N ALA A 108 -0.03 9.02 0.84
CA ALA A 108 0.15 8.18 -0.35
C ALA A 108 -1.16 7.52 -0.79
N VAL A 109 -1.95 6.99 0.15
CA VAL A 109 -3.23 6.33 -0.18
C VAL A 109 -4.40 7.31 -0.33
N GLY A 110 -4.21 8.58 0.03
CA GLY A 110 -5.22 9.63 -0.03
C GLY A 110 -6.31 9.53 1.04
N GLU A 111 -6.08 8.74 2.09
CA GLU A 111 -7.11 8.31 3.04
C GLU A 111 -6.55 8.34 4.45
N PHE A 112 -7.30 8.94 5.37
CA PHE A 112 -6.97 9.06 6.78
C PHE A 112 -8.12 8.49 7.59
N SER A 113 -7.83 7.48 8.41
CA SER A 113 -8.85 6.93 9.30
C SER A 113 -8.29 6.64 10.68
N GLU A 114 -9.02 7.09 11.70
CA GLU A 114 -8.74 6.76 13.08
C GLU A 114 -9.10 5.31 13.43
N SER A 115 -9.93 4.66 12.62
CA SER A 115 -10.42 3.32 12.86
C SER A 115 -10.26 2.43 11.62
N VAL A 116 -10.45 1.12 11.79
CA VAL A 116 -10.32 0.19 10.67
C VAL A 116 -11.64 0.14 9.94
N GLU A 117 -11.67 0.65 8.72
CA GLU A 117 -12.85 0.66 7.88
C GLU A 117 -12.66 -0.21 6.64
N PRO A 118 -13.71 -0.96 6.22
CA PRO A 118 -13.68 -1.68 4.96
C PRO A 118 -13.43 -0.75 3.77
N ARG A 119 -12.82 -1.28 2.71
CA ARG A 119 -12.64 -0.56 1.46
C ARG A 119 -13.99 -0.36 0.76
N SER A 120 -14.08 0.68 -0.07
CA SER A 120 -15.25 0.90 -0.89
C SER A 120 -15.51 -0.29 -1.81
N LEU A 121 -16.79 -0.53 -2.14
CA LEU A 121 -17.19 -1.59 -3.08
C LEU A 121 -16.43 -1.48 -4.41
N GLN A 122 -16.26 -0.26 -4.90
CA GLN A 122 -15.47 -0.01 -6.12
C GLN A 122 -14.05 -0.58 -5.99
N HIS A 123 -13.36 -0.32 -4.87
CA HIS A 123 -12.01 -0.84 -4.67
C HIS A 123 -11.99 -2.37 -4.58
N LEU A 124 -12.95 -2.98 -3.89
CA LEU A 124 -13.07 -4.45 -3.84
C LEU A 124 -13.28 -5.04 -5.23
N CYS A 125 -14.20 -4.46 -6.03
CA CYS A 125 -14.41 -4.86 -7.42
C CYS A 125 -13.12 -4.72 -8.24
N ARG A 126 -12.38 -3.62 -8.07
CA ARG A 126 -11.09 -3.42 -8.75
C ARG A 126 -10.12 -4.55 -8.48
N SER A 127 -9.95 -4.92 -7.21
CA SER A 127 -9.00 -5.96 -6.80
C SER A 127 -9.41 -7.32 -7.34
N ILE A 128 -10.70 -7.66 -7.31
CA ILE A 128 -11.23 -8.90 -7.87
C ILE A 128 -10.99 -8.95 -9.38
N ILE A 129 -11.42 -7.92 -10.13
CA ILE A 129 -11.27 -7.87 -11.60
C ILE A 129 -9.80 -8.02 -11.99
N ARG A 130 -8.88 -7.31 -11.31
CA ARG A 130 -7.44 -7.41 -11.58
C ARG A 130 -6.88 -8.80 -11.27
N SER A 131 -7.35 -9.46 -10.20
CA SER A 131 -6.95 -10.84 -9.87
C SER A 131 -7.43 -11.81 -10.95
N THR A 132 -8.71 -11.72 -11.33
CA THR A 132 -9.31 -12.57 -12.36
C THR A 132 -8.62 -12.40 -13.71
N LEU A 133 -8.31 -11.18 -14.13
CA LEU A 133 -7.56 -10.94 -15.38
C LEU A 133 -6.18 -11.60 -15.33
N ARG A 134 -5.47 -11.46 -14.21
CA ARG A 134 -4.17 -12.11 -14.00
C ARG A 134 -4.28 -13.64 -14.06
N GLU A 135 -5.26 -14.23 -13.37
CA GLU A 135 -5.52 -15.68 -13.36
C GLU A 135 -5.81 -16.21 -14.77
N ASN A 136 -6.46 -15.41 -15.60
CA ASN A 136 -6.74 -15.71 -17.01
C ASN A 136 -5.58 -15.33 -17.95
N LYS A 137 -4.39 -14.99 -17.42
CA LYS A 137 -3.20 -14.59 -18.18
C LYS A 137 -3.41 -13.37 -19.08
N VAL A 138 -4.41 -12.55 -18.76
CA VAL A 138 -4.66 -11.28 -19.43
C VAL A 138 -3.75 -10.24 -18.78
N TRP A 139 -2.77 -9.78 -19.56
CA TRP A 139 -1.82 -8.78 -19.09
C TRP A 139 -2.49 -7.41 -18.94
N ILE A 140 -2.16 -6.64 -17.90
CA ILE A 140 -2.66 -5.28 -17.67
C ILE A 140 -1.48 -4.31 -17.82
N PRO A 141 -1.59 -3.21 -18.60
CA PRO A 141 -2.80 -2.62 -19.20
C PRO A 141 -3.24 -3.17 -20.56
N GLU A 142 -2.38 -3.86 -21.30
CA GLU A 142 -2.60 -4.18 -22.73
C GLU A 142 -3.87 -5.00 -22.99
N GLY A 143 -4.16 -5.97 -22.13
CA GLY A 143 -5.34 -6.82 -22.20
C GLY A 143 -6.63 -6.10 -21.85
N LEU A 144 -6.59 -5.02 -21.05
CA LEU A 144 -7.78 -4.20 -20.80
C LEU A 144 -8.19 -3.41 -22.04
N ARG A 145 -7.24 -2.92 -22.84
CA ARG A 145 -7.54 -2.18 -24.08
C ARG A 145 -8.32 -3.02 -25.11
N GLN A 146 -8.35 -4.34 -24.93
CA GLN A 146 -9.09 -5.28 -25.78
C GLN A 146 -10.51 -5.56 -25.27
N THR A 147 -10.87 -5.10 -24.07
CA THR A 147 -12.14 -5.44 -23.40
C THR A 147 -13.32 -4.52 -23.74
N CYS A 148 -13.14 -3.56 -24.66
CA CYS A 148 -14.16 -2.57 -25.05
C CYS A 148 -14.79 -1.83 -23.86
N LEU A 149 -14.07 -1.69 -22.75
CA LEU A 149 -14.56 -1.01 -21.57
C LEU A 149 -14.53 0.52 -21.77
N PRO A 150 -15.43 1.27 -21.13
CA PRO A 150 -15.32 2.72 -21.07
C PRO A 150 -13.97 3.15 -20.50
N LYS A 151 -13.34 4.18 -21.09
CA LYS A 151 -12.01 4.70 -20.69
C LYS A 151 -11.89 4.96 -19.19
N ALA A 152 -12.95 5.48 -18.56
CA ALA A 152 -12.97 5.72 -17.11
C ALA A 152 -12.78 4.44 -16.29
N ILE A 153 -13.36 3.31 -16.73
CA ILE A 153 -13.21 2.00 -16.09
C ILE A 153 -11.82 1.43 -16.39
N GLU A 154 -11.31 1.59 -17.61
CA GLU A 154 -9.94 1.19 -17.95
C GLU A 154 -8.89 1.90 -17.08
N SER A 155 -8.95 3.23 -16.98
CA SER A 155 -8.05 4.03 -16.13
C SER A 155 -8.17 3.63 -14.65
N PHE A 156 -9.40 3.40 -14.18
CA PHE A 156 -9.67 2.92 -12.83
C PHE A 156 -9.02 1.56 -12.55
N LEU A 157 -9.10 0.62 -13.49
CA LEU A 157 -8.48 -0.70 -13.40
C LEU A 157 -6.96 -0.65 -13.58
N ASN A 158 -6.43 0.29 -14.35
CA ASN A 158 -4.99 0.53 -14.55
C ASN A 158 -4.30 1.22 -13.37
N LEU A 159 -5.05 1.61 -12.34
CA LEU A 159 -4.55 2.37 -11.18
C LEU A 159 -4.02 3.76 -11.56
N GLU A 160 -4.47 4.30 -12.69
CA GLU A 160 -4.11 5.64 -13.13
C GLU A 160 -4.60 6.68 -12.12
N LYS A 161 -3.84 7.77 -11.97
CA LYS A 161 -4.32 8.91 -11.19
C LYS A 161 -5.51 9.49 -11.93
N VAL A 162 -6.68 9.44 -11.31
CA VAL A 162 -7.81 10.25 -11.77
C VAL A 162 -7.42 11.70 -11.46
N PHE A 163 -6.92 12.41 -12.47
CA PHE A 163 -6.94 13.86 -12.41
C PHE A 163 -8.41 14.23 -12.44
N ILE A 164 -8.99 14.48 -11.27
CA ILE A 164 -10.31 15.10 -11.21
C ILE A 164 -10.10 16.50 -11.79
N THR A 165 -10.34 16.67 -13.09
CA THR A 165 -10.67 17.98 -13.62
C THR A 165 -12.00 18.32 -12.99
N SER A 166 -11.98 19.24 -12.02
CA SER A 166 -13.18 19.79 -11.40
C SER A 166 -14.12 20.28 -12.51
N ASN A 167 -15.20 19.52 -12.72
CA ASN A 167 -16.38 19.74 -13.58
C ASN A 167 -16.56 18.58 -14.56
N GLU A 168 -17.46 17.65 -14.23
CA GLU A 168 -18.40 17.02 -15.20
C GLU A 168 -19.38 16.04 -14.53
N PHE A 169 -19.87 16.35 -13.32
CA PHE A 169 -21.08 15.69 -12.77
C PHE A 169 -22.04 16.72 -12.18
N ALA A 170 -22.37 17.73 -12.99
CA ALA A 170 -23.58 18.52 -12.84
C ALA A 170 -24.57 18.06 -13.91
N LEU A 171 -25.36 17.04 -13.58
CA LEU A 171 -26.67 16.75 -14.18
C LEU A 171 -27.63 16.46 -13.04
#